data_AF-A0A852ANL3-F1
#
_entry.id   AF-A0A852ANL3-F1
#
_cell.length_a   1.000
_cell.length_b   1.000
_cell.length_c   1.000
_cell.angle_alpha   90.00
_cell.angle_beta   90.00
_cell.angle_gamma   90.00
#
_symmetry.space_group_name_H-M   'P 1'
#
loop_
_entity.id
_entity.type
_entity.pdbx_description
1 polymer ?
#
loop_
_entity_poly.entity_id
_entity_poly.type
_entity_poly.pdbx_seq_one_letter_code
_entity_poly.pdbx_strand_id
1 'polypeptide(L)'
;FHRIMMLSVLRHTKTPVKFWFLKNYLSPTFKDVIPHMAKKYGFKYELVQYKWPRWLYQQTEKQRIIWGYKILFLDVLFPLAVDKIIFVDADQIVRSDLKELRDLDLHGAPYGYTPFCDSRREMDGYRFWKSGYWASHLGKRKYHI
;
A
#
# COMPACT_ATOMS: atom_id res chain seq x y z
N PHE A 1 -4.59 -6.32 -13.13
CA PHE A 1 -3.89 -6.41 -11.84
C PHE A 1 -4.81 -6.07 -10.67
N HIS A 2 -5.24 -4.81 -10.44
CA HIS A 2 -6.13 -4.45 -9.30
C HIS A 2 -7.31 -5.41 -9.02
N ARG A 3 -8.06 -5.83 -10.05
CA ARG A 3 -9.19 -6.77 -9.88
C ARG A 3 -8.74 -8.12 -9.31
N ILE A 4 -7.59 -8.62 -9.75
CA ILE A 4 -7.02 -9.90 -9.29
C ILE A 4 -6.59 -9.78 -7.84
N MET A 5 -5.88 -8.70 -7.48
CA MET A 5 -5.49 -8.42 -6.10
C MET A 5 -6.72 -8.40 -5.17
N MET A 6 -7.74 -7.61 -5.51
CA MET A 6 -8.96 -7.51 -4.70
C MET A 6 -9.66 -8.86 -4.52
N LEU A 7 -9.81 -9.63 -5.60
CA LEU A 7 -10.44 -10.95 -5.54
C LEU A 7 -9.61 -11.95 -4.74
N SER A 8 -8.28 -11.86 -4.79
CA SER A 8 -7.41 -12.71 -3.99
C SER A 8 -7.61 -12.45 -2.49
N VAL A 9 -7.74 -11.19 -2.08
CA VAL A 9 -8.07 -10.83 -0.67
C VAL A 9 -9.42 -11.39 -0.27
N LEU A 10 -10.47 -11.12 -1.05
CA LEU A 10 -11.85 -11.50 -0.70
C LEU A 10 -12.06 -13.02 -0.63
N ARG A 11 -11.26 -13.81 -1.37
CA ARG A 11 -11.33 -15.28 -1.33
C ARG A 11 -10.72 -15.87 -0.07
N HIS A 12 -9.78 -15.18 0.58
CA HIS A 12 -9.02 -15.69 1.73
C HIS A 12 -9.39 -15.01 3.05
N THR A 13 -10.46 -14.22 3.10
CA THR A 13 -10.95 -13.61 4.33
C THR A 13 -12.45 -13.78 4.47
N LYS A 14 -12.91 -13.98 5.71
CA LYS A 14 -14.33 -13.93 6.09
C LYS A 14 -14.73 -12.57 6.67
N THR A 15 -13.74 -11.70 6.89
CA THR A 15 -13.94 -10.40 7.53
C THR A 15 -14.46 -9.38 6.49
N PRO A 16 -15.40 -8.48 6.84
CA PRO A 16 -15.83 -7.44 5.93
C PRO A 16 -14.65 -6.55 5.50
N VAL A 17 -14.43 -6.42 4.19
CA VAL A 17 -13.35 -5.62 3.62
C VAL A 17 -13.88 -4.31 3.06
N LYS A 18 -13.17 -3.21 3.35
CA LYS A 18 -13.36 -1.91 2.69
C LYS A 18 -12.09 -1.53 1.92
N PHE A 19 -12.22 -1.32 0.61
CA PHE A 19 -11.11 -0.87 -0.23
C PHE A 19 -11.10 0.65 -0.41
N TRP A 20 -9.91 1.25 -0.38
CA TRP A 20 -9.73 2.69 -0.58
C TRP A 20 -8.86 2.94 -1.80
N PHE A 21 -9.25 3.91 -2.64
CA PHE A 21 -8.49 4.22 -3.87
C PHE A 21 -8.31 5.72 -4.05
N LEU A 22 -7.16 6.10 -4.61
CA LEU A 22 -6.89 7.47 -5.03
C LEU A 22 -7.72 7.82 -6.28
N LYS A 23 -8.73 8.68 -6.13
CA LYS A 23 -9.70 9.02 -7.18
C LYS A 23 -9.06 9.51 -8.47
N ASN A 24 -7.98 10.28 -8.39
CA ASN A 24 -7.34 10.94 -9.54
C ASN A 24 -6.47 10.01 -10.38
N TYR A 25 -6.11 8.83 -9.87
CA TYR A 25 -5.19 7.90 -10.54
C TYR A 25 -5.87 6.63 -11.05
N LEU A 26 -7.19 6.50 -10.84
CA LEU A 26 -8.00 5.42 -11.42
C LEU A 26 -8.49 5.78 -12.83
N SER A 27 -8.47 4.80 -13.73
CA SER A 27 -9.05 4.95 -15.06
C SER A 27 -10.59 5.06 -14.98
N PRO A 28 -11.23 5.82 -15.90
CA PRO A 28 -12.69 5.91 -15.97
C PRO A 28 -13.37 4.54 -16.01
N THR A 29 -12.86 3.64 -16.86
CA THR A 29 -13.35 2.26 -16.99
C THR A 29 -13.34 1.49 -15.67
N PHE A 30 -12.35 1.71 -14.80
CA PHE A 30 -12.33 1.05 -13.50
C PHE A 30 -13.35 1.65 -12.53
N LYS A 31 -13.57 2.97 -12.58
CA LYS A 31 -14.59 3.66 -11.78
C LYS A 31 -16.01 3.19 -12.12
N ASP A 32 -16.26 2.87 -13.38
CA ASP A 32 -17.57 2.36 -13.82
C ASP A 32 -17.79 0.90 -13.39
N VAL A 33 -16.72 0.10 -13.32
CA VAL A 33 -16.79 -1.34 -13.01
C VAL A 33 -16.82 -1.64 -11.51
N ILE A 34 -16.16 -0.81 -10.68
CA ILE A 34 -16.03 -1.08 -9.24
C ILE A 34 -17.37 -1.17 -8.47
N PRO A 35 -18.45 -0.42 -8.79
CA PRO A 35 -19.73 -0.56 -8.08
C PRO A 35 -20.38 -1.92 -8.35
N HIS A 36 -20.28 -2.42 -9.60
CA HIS A 36 -20.75 -3.75 -9.97
C HIS A 36 -19.94 -4.85 -9.27
N MET A 37 -18.63 -4.68 -9.15
CA MET A 37 -17.78 -5.60 -8.38
C MET A 37 -18.15 -5.60 -6.89
N ALA A 38 -18.36 -4.42 -6.30
CA ALA A 38 -18.74 -4.28 -4.90
C ALA A 38 -20.06 -5.02 -4.60
N LYS A 39 -21.07 -4.87 -5.47
CA LYS A 39 -22.35 -5.59 -5.36
C LYS A 39 -22.18 -7.11 -5.52
N LYS A 40 -21.37 -7.54 -6.50
CA LYS A 40 -21.16 -8.97 -6.80
C LYS A 40 -20.38 -9.71 -5.70
N TYR A 41 -19.36 -9.07 -5.13
CA TYR A 41 -18.43 -9.70 -4.19
C TYR A 41 -18.61 -9.22 -2.74
N GLY A 42 -19.59 -8.36 -2.45
CA GLY A 42 -19.99 -8.00 -1.10
C GLY A 42 -18.98 -7.16 -0.32
N PHE A 43 -18.21 -6.28 -0.98
CA PHE A 43 -17.25 -5.39 -0.31
C PHE A 43 -17.69 -3.93 -0.36
N LYS A 44 -17.17 -3.12 0.57
CA LYS A 44 -17.35 -1.65 0.54
C LYS A 44 -16.13 -1.01 -0.12
N TYR A 45 -16.32 0.16 -0.73
CA TYR A 45 -15.18 0.93 -1.21
C TYR A 45 -15.42 2.42 -1.06
N GLU A 46 -14.34 3.19 -1.08
CA GLU A 46 -14.40 4.65 -1.08
C GLU A 46 -13.26 5.24 -1.91
N LEU A 47 -13.54 6.35 -2.59
CA LEU A 47 -12.58 7.07 -3.41
C LEU A 47 -12.09 8.31 -2.65
N VAL A 48 -10.83 8.29 -2.24
CA VAL A 48 -10.19 9.37 -1.50
C VAL A 48 -9.39 10.26 -2.44
N GLN A 49 -9.31 11.53 -2.10
CA GLN A 49 -8.50 12.51 -2.80
C GLN A 49 -8.03 13.59 -1.83
N TYR A 50 -6.79 14.02 -2.00
CA TYR A 50 -6.25 15.16 -1.29
C TYR A 50 -5.47 16.01 -2.30
N LYS A 51 -5.57 17.33 -2.22
CA LYS A 51 -4.87 18.22 -3.16
C LYS A 51 -3.45 18.45 -2.66
N TRP A 52 -2.46 18.22 -3.51
CA TRP A 52 -1.06 18.53 -3.18
C TRP A 52 -0.93 20.00 -2.74
N PRO A 53 -0.47 20.29 -1.50
CA PRO A 53 -0.41 21.65 -1.00
C PRO A 53 0.56 22.53 -1.80
N ARG A 54 0.23 23.81 -1.98
CA ARG A 54 1.06 24.74 -2.77
C ARG A 54 2.46 24.98 -2.17
N TRP A 55 2.58 24.86 -0.86
CA TRP A 55 3.84 25.06 -0.13
C TRP A 55 4.76 23.83 -0.16
N LEU A 56 4.24 22.65 -0.51
CA LEU A 56 5.03 21.42 -0.59
C LEU A 56 5.61 21.27 -2.00
N TYR A 57 6.89 20.94 -2.10
CA TYR A 57 7.59 20.80 -3.38
C TYR A 57 6.85 19.82 -4.31
N GLN A 58 6.49 20.28 -5.50
CA GLN A 58 5.68 19.52 -6.45
C GLN A 58 6.55 18.56 -7.25
N GLN A 59 5.96 17.40 -7.59
CA GLN A 59 6.55 16.47 -8.56
C GLN A 59 5.84 16.62 -9.89
N THR A 60 6.59 16.61 -10.98
CA THR A 60 6.05 16.68 -12.35
C THR A 60 5.71 15.30 -12.91
N GLU A 61 6.53 14.30 -12.55
CA GLU A 61 6.36 12.93 -13.02
C GLU A 61 5.22 12.22 -12.27
N LYS A 62 4.24 11.69 -13.03
CA LYS A 62 3.06 11.03 -12.47
C LYS A 62 3.40 9.90 -11.49
N GLN A 63 4.44 9.12 -11.75
CA GLN A 63 4.87 8.02 -10.87
C GLN A 63 5.34 8.54 -9.51
N ARG A 64 6.17 9.59 -9.50
CA ARG A 64 6.67 10.24 -8.27
C ARG A 64 5.55 10.86 -7.46
N ILE A 65 4.54 11.44 -8.13
CA ILE A 65 3.36 11.96 -7.44
C ILE A 65 2.62 10.81 -6.74
N ILE A 66 2.39 9.67 -7.42
CA ILE A 66 1.74 8.49 -6.83
C ILE A 66 2.53 8.00 -5.62
N TRP A 67 3.86 7.90 -5.70
CA TRP A 67 4.70 7.52 -4.56
C TRP A 67 4.58 8.49 -3.38
N GLY A 68 4.53 9.80 -3.66
CA GLY A 68 4.26 10.81 -2.64
C GLY A 68 2.93 10.58 -1.92
N TYR A 69 1.85 10.29 -2.64
CA TYR A 69 0.54 9.98 -2.03
C TYR A 69 0.54 8.71 -1.17
N LYS A 70 1.43 7.75 -1.44
CA LYS A 70 1.54 6.54 -0.62
C LYS A 70 2.14 6.80 0.77
N ILE A 71 2.81 7.93 1.00
CA ILE A 71 3.53 8.18 2.26
C ILE A 71 3.25 9.55 2.90
N LEU A 72 3.11 10.63 2.13
CA LEU A 72 3.11 12.00 2.66
C LEU A 72 1.78 12.43 3.28
N PHE A 73 0.66 11.80 2.91
CA PHE A 73 -0.68 12.28 3.26
C PHE A 73 -1.51 11.22 4.01
N LEU A 74 -0.87 10.23 4.61
CA LEU A 74 -1.56 9.10 5.25
C LEU A 74 -2.50 9.53 6.38
N ASP A 75 -2.21 10.64 7.04
CA ASP A 75 -2.99 11.24 8.13
C ASP A 75 -4.21 12.03 7.65
N VAL A 76 -4.10 12.73 6.52
CA VAL A 76 -5.16 13.61 5.99
C VAL A 76 -5.99 12.99 4.86
N LEU A 77 -5.52 11.88 4.27
CA LEU A 77 -6.18 11.26 3.13
C LEU A 77 -7.44 10.48 3.53
N PHE A 78 -7.53 10.02 4.78
CA PHE A 78 -8.59 9.16 5.28
C PHE A 78 -9.42 9.84 6.37
N PRO A 79 -10.70 9.48 6.52
CA PRO A 79 -11.52 10.00 7.63
C PRO A 79 -10.95 9.60 8.99
N LEU A 80 -11.11 10.46 10.00
CA LEU A 80 -10.62 10.24 11.37
C LEU A 80 -11.16 8.97 12.04
N ALA A 81 -12.28 8.43 11.55
CA ALA A 81 -12.87 7.18 12.04
C ALA A 81 -12.14 5.91 11.55
N VAL A 82 -11.07 6.02 10.75
CA VAL A 82 -10.29 4.89 10.26
C VAL A 82 -9.07 4.66 11.15
N ASP A 83 -9.07 3.56 11.90
CA ASP A 83 -8.01 3.28 12.88
C ASP A 83 -6.70 2.78 12.25
N LYS A 84 -6.79 1.94 11.20
CA LYS A 84 -5.63 1.28 10.58
C LYS A 84 -5.90 0.99 9.11
N ILE A 85 -4.87 1.13 8.28
CA ILE A 85 -4.92 0.87 6.83
C ILE A 85 -3.76 -0.04 6.44
N ILE A 86 -4.03 -0.97 5.52
CA ILE A 86 -3.02 -1.86 4.94
C ILE A 86 -2.86 -1.48 3.48
N PHE A 87 -1.64 -1.14 3.09
CA PHE A 87 -1.29 -0.88 1.70
C PHE A 87 -0.89 -2.19 1.01
N VAL A 88 -1.54 -2.50 -0.12
CA VAL A 88 -1.27 -3.69 -0.93
C VAL A 88 -1.05 -3.22 -2.37
N ASP A 89 0.10 -3.56 -2.95
CA ASP A 89 0.38 -3.20 -4.34
C ASP A 89 -0.54 -3.94 -5.32
N ALA A 90 -0.87 -3.28 -6.43
CA ALA A 90 -1.94 -3.70 -7.33
C ALA A 90 -1.66 -5.02 -8.09
N ASP A 91 -0.40 -5.41 -8.19
CA ASP A 91 0.11 -6.62 -8.84
C ASP A 91 0.29 -7.78 -7.86
N GLN A 92 0.06 -7.59 -6.56
CA GLN A 92 0.15 -8.65 -5.56
C GLN A 92 -1.01 -9.64 -5.62
N ILE A 93 -0.73 -10.88 -5.22
CA ILE A 93 -1.72 -11.94 -4.99
C ILE A 93 -1.64 -12.32 -3.52
N VAL A 94 -2.76 -12.17 -2.81
CA VAL A 94 -2.88 -12.49 -1.39
C VAL A 94 -3.47 -13.88 -1.22
N ARG A 95 -2.81 -14.73 -0.41
CA ARG A 95 -3.23 -16.10 -0.10
C ARG A 95 -3.53 -16.35 1.38
N SER A 96 -3.35 -15.33 2.22
CA SER A 96 -3.60 -15.39 3.67
C SER A 96 -4.69 -14.38 4.06
N ASP A 97 -5.25 -14.51 5.26
CA ASP A 97 -6.23 -13.53 5.77
C ASP A 97 -5.51 -12.25 6.21
N LEU A 98 -5.74 -11.13 5.51
CA LEU A 98 -5.15 -9.82 5.87
C LEU A 98 -5.58 -9.31 7.25
N LYS A 99 -6.59 -9.91 7.87
CA LYS A 99 -6.92 -9.64 9.27
C LYS A 99 -5.71 -9.86 10.20
N GLU A 100 -4.86 -10.83 9.90
CA GLU A 100 -3.63 -11.08 10.68
C GLU A 100 -2.71 -9.84 10.72
N LEU A 101 -2.59 -9.12 9.60
CA LEU A 101 -1.81 -7.88 9.55
C LEU A 101 -2.51 -6.70 10.24
N ARG A 102 -3.84 -6.68 10.22
CA ARG A 102 -4.62 -5.66 10.95
C ARG A 102 -4.43 -5.84 12.45
N ASP A 103 -4.47 -7.08 12.93
CA ASP A 103 -4.43 -7.40 14.36
C ASP A 103 -2.98 -7.50 14.89
N LEU A 104 -1.98 -7.47 14.00
CA LEU A 104 -0.56 -7.42 14.36
C LEU A 104 -0.27 -6.21 15.27
N ASP A 105 0.34 -6.50 16.42
CA ASP A 105 0.87 -5.50 17.34
C ASP A 105 2.15 -4.88 16.76
N LEU A 106 2.14 -3.56 16.61
CA LEU A 106 3.29 -2.79 16.12
C LEU A 106 4.18 -2.29 17.27
N HIS A 107 3.89 -2.68 18.51
CA HIS A 107 4.66 -2.32 19.70
C HIS A 107 4.89 -0.81 19.85
N GLY A 108 3.84 -0.03 19.58
CA GLY A 108 3.85 1.43 19.61
C GLY A 108 4.38 2.12 18.34
N ALA A 109 4.82 1.38 17.32
CA ALA A 109 5.21 1.97 16.05
C ALA A 109 3.97 2.41 15.22
N PRO A 110 4.03 3.55 14.53
CA PRO A 110 2.90 4.08 13.74
C PRO A 110 2.65 3.31 12.44
N TYR A 111 3.65 2.59 11.93
CA TYR A 111 3.56 1.79 10.71
C TYR A 111 4.56 0.63 10.75
N GLY A 112 4.25 -0.45 10.01
CA GLY A 112 5.10 -1.62 9.83
C GLY A 112 5.34 -1.90 8.36
N TYR A 113 6.55 -2.36 8.03
CA TYR A 113 6.96 -2.70 6.66
C TYR A 113 7.65 -4.07 6.61
N THR A 114 7.67 -4.70 5.44
CA THR A 114 8.35 -5.99 5.25
C THR A 114 9.80 -5.74 4.86
N PRO A 115 10.80 -6.38 5.51
CA PRO A 115 12.19 -6.23 5.11
C PRO A 115 12.46 -6.94 3.78
N PHE A 116 13.47 -6.46 3.04
CA PHE A 116 13.93 -7.13 1.83
C PHE A 116 14.46 -8.54 2.15
N CYS A 117 14.12 -9.53 1.33
CA CYS A 117 14.58 -10.91 1.49
C CYS A 117 16.10 -11.05 1.31
N ASP A 118 16.73 -11.85 2.17
CA ASP A 118 18.16 -12.17 2.11
C ASP A 118 18.47 -13.63 1.69
N SER A 119 17.44 -14.47 1.56
CA SER A 119 17.55 -15.92 1.33
C SER A 119 18.32 -16.34 0.07
N ARG A 120 18.21 -15.59 -1.04
CA ARG A 120 18.91 -15.92 -2.31
C ARG A 120 20.30 -15.29 -2.39
N ARG A 121 21.34 -16.06 -2.06
CA ARG A 121 22.75 -15.58 -2.06
C ARG A 121 23.27 -15.21 -3.45
N GLU A 122 22.82 -15.89 -4.49
CA GLU A 122 23.18 -15.58 -5.90
C GLU A 122 22.85 -14.13 -6.30
N MET A 123 21.90 -13.50 -5.61
CA MET A 123 21.46 -12.13 -5.88
C MET A 123 22.20 -11.07 -5.05
N ASP A 124 23.21 -11.46 -4.24
CA ASP A 124 23.90 -10.53 -3.34
C ASP A 124 24.54 -9.34 -4.08
N GLY A 125 24.99 -9.53 -5.32
CA GLY A 125 25.55 -8.46 -6.16
C GLY A 125 24.57 -7.31 -6.47
N TYR A 126 23.25 -7.56 -6.42
CA TYR A 126 22.21 -6.54 -6.65
C TYR A 126 21.75 -5.83 -5.38
N ARG A 127 22.24 -6.26 -4.21
CA ARG A 127 21.79 -5.73 -2.91
C ARG A 127 22.54 -4.46 -2.55
N PHE A 128 22.26 -3.39 -3.29
CA PHE A 128 22.90 -2.08 -3.10
C PHE A 128 22.76 -1.53 -1.67
N TRP A 129 21.73 -1.94 -0.92
CA TRP A 129 21.52 -1.50 0.45
C TRP A 129 22.49 -2.12 1.47
N LYS A 130 23.28 -3.14 1.08
CA LYS A 130 24.28 -3.79 1.93
C LYS A 130 25.66 -3.14 1.88
N SER A 131 25.88 -2.13 1.03
CA SER A 131 27.17 -1.47 0.89
C SER A 131 27.05 0.06 0.80
N GLY A 132 28.20 0.74 0.92
CA GLY A 132 28.32 2.19 0.73
C GLY A 132 27.41 3.01 1.65
N TYR A 133 26.74 4.00 1.05
CA TYR A 133 25.88 4.96 1.76
C TYR A 133 24.78 4.28 2.59
N TRP A 134 24.03 3.35 1.98
CA TRP A 134 22.88 2.72 2.64
C TRP A 134 23.28 1.87 3.83
N ALA A 135 24.37 1.10 3.73
CA ALA A 135 24.85 0.31 4.86
C ALA A 135 25.26 1.20 6.05
N SER A 136 25.98 2.29 5.77
CA SER A 136 26.39 3.26 6.79
C SER A 136 25.19 3.97 7.42
N HIS A 137 24.25 4.43 6.59
CA HIS A 137 23.08 5.18 7.03
C HIS A 137 22.07 4.33 7.82
N LEU A 138 21.85 3.07 7.40
CA LEU A 138 20.92 2.17 8.08
C LEU A 138 21.50 1.61 9.38
N GLY A 139 22.82 1.46 9.47
CA GLY A 139 23.50 0.85 10.61
C GLY A 139 22.97 -0.57 10.84
N LYS A 140 22.28 -0.79 11.97
CA LYS A 140 21.67 -2.09 12.32
C LYS A 140 20.24 -2.28 11.78
N ARG A 141 19.65 -1.27 11.11
CA ARG A 141 18.29 -1.33 10.60
C ARG A 141 18.22 -2.08 9.28
N LYS A 142 17.10 -2.76 9.03
CA LYS A 142 16.84 -3.46 7.77
C LYS A 142 16.40 -2.47 6.69
N TYR A 143 16.68 -2.82 5.44
CA TYR A 143 16.08 -2.14 4.28
C TYR A 143 14.69 -2.73 4.01
N HIS A 144 13.67 -1.88 3.97
CA HIS A 144 12.26 -2.28 3.89
C HIS A 144 11.68 -2.02 2.50
N ILE A 145 10.66 -2.81 2.15
CA ILE A 145 9.81 -2.66 0.95
C ILE A 145 8.43 -2.21 1.38
#